data_AF-A0A6V8NIH9-F1
#
_entry.id   AF-A0A6V8NIH9-F1
#
_cell.length_a   1.000
_cell.length_b   1.000
_cell.length_c   1.000
_cell.angle_alpha   90.00
_cell.angle_beta   90.00
_cell.angle_gamma   90.00
#
_symmetry.space_group_name_H-M   'P 1'
#
loop_
_entity.id
_entity.type
_entity.pdbx_description
1 polymer ?
#
loop_
_entity_poly.entity_id
_entity_poly.type
_entity_poly.pdbx_seq_one_letter_code
_entity_poly.pdbx_strand_id
1 'polypeptide(L)'
;MRNKELVNDWIKRAKSNLERAKAGRISQDVLYEDLCFDAQQCVEKSLKSLLVSLDVEFPWKHDIDVLFGLISKSGIKIPDDLKSAVILTRYA
;
A
#
# COMPACT_ATOMS: atom_id res chain seq x y z
N MET A 1 -22.21 2.04 0.65
CA MET A 1 -21.18 0.99 0.56
C MET A 1 -21.01 0.39 1.95
N ARG A 2 -21.05 -0.93 2.09
CA ARG A 2 -20.53 -1.59 3.29
C ARG A 2 -19.07 -1.11 3.47
N ASN A 3 -18.67 -0.76 4.69
CA ASN A 3 -17.28 -0.40 5.07
C ASN A 3 -16.69 0.93 4.54
N LYS A 4 -17.51 1.92 4.15
CA LYS A 4 -17.00 3.22 3.65
C LYS A 4 -16.01 3.92 4.60
N GLU A 5 -16.26 3.87 5.90
CA GLU A 5 -15.35 4.46 6.90
C GLU A 5 -14.01 3.74 6.95
N LEU A 6 -14.02 2.40 6.96
CA LEU A 6 -12.80 1.59 6.94
C LEU A 6 -11.97 1.82 5.68
N VAL A 7 -12.61 1.90 4.50
CA VAL A 7 -11.94 2.26 3.24
C VAL A 7 -11.20 3.59 3.37
N ASN A 8 -11.88 4.61 3.91
CA ASN A 8 -11.30 5.94 4.10
C ASN A 8 -10.16 5.95 5.12
N ASP A 9 -10.25 5.16 6.19
CA ASP A 9 -9.18 5.05 7.18
C ASP A 9 -7.90 4.46 6.59
N TRP A 10 -8.03 3.43 5.74
CA TRP A 10 -6.89 2.89 5.01
C TRP A 10 -6.25 3.93 4.09
N ILE A 11 -7.05 4.67 3.30
CA ILE A 11 -6.55 5.73 2.43
C ILE A 11 -5.89 6.85 3.25
N LYS A 12 -6.47 7.24 4.38
CA LYS A 12 -5.90 8.27 5.26
C LYS A 12 -4.51 7.87 5.74
N ARG A 13 -4.34 6.62 6.16
CA ARG A 13 -3.04 6.08 6.60
C ARG A 13 -2.07 5.99 5.42
N ALA A 14 -2.51 5.52 4.25
CA ALA A 14 -1.68 5.45 3.04
C ALA A 14 -1.12 6.83 2.65
N LYS A 15 -1.99 7.87 2.65
CA LYS A 15 -1.58 9.26 2.40
C LYS A 15 -0.56 9.75 3.42
N SER A 16 -0.77 9.45 4.71
CA SER A 16 0.19 9.81 5.75
C SER A 16 1.57 9.18 5.53
N ASN A 17 1.63 7.91 5.12
CA ASN A 17 2.88 7.25 4.72
C ASN A 17 3.52 7.93 3.49
N LEU A 18 2.73 8.27 2.47
CA LEU A 18 3.23 8.96 1.28
C LEU A 18 3.85 10.32 1.61
N GLU A 19 3.19 11.12 2.46
CA GLU A 19 3.69 12.44 2.83
C GLU A 19 5.02 12.35 3.60
N ARG A 20 5.20 11.36 4.47
CA ARG A 20 6.49 11.13 5.14
C ARG A 20 7.59 10.69 4.18
N ALA A 21 7.29 9.74 3.28
CA ALA A 21 8.26 9.33 2.26
C ALA A 21 8.68 10.50 1.36
N LYS A 22 7.73 11.37 0.98
CA LYS A 22 7.97 12.57 0.14
C LYS A 22 8.73 13.67 0.86
N ALA A 23 8.55 13.82 2.18
CA ALA A 23 9.31 14.77 2.98
C ALA A 23 10.82 14.50 2.88
N GLY A 24 11.19 13.26 2.56
CA GLY A 24 12.56 12.87 2.34
C GLY A 24 13.36 12.89 3.64
N ARG A 25 14.68 12.96 3.51
CA ARG A 25 15.60 12.97 4.65
C ARG A 25 15.65 14.36 5.30
N ILE A 26 14.64 14.65 6.13
CA ILE A 26 14.48 15.93 6.82
C ILE A 26 15.55 16.20 7.90
N SER A 27 16.27 15.16 8.34
CA SER A 27 17.44 15.26 9.21
C SER A 27 18.45 14.17 8.86
N GLN A 28 19.70 14.31 9.31
CA GLN A 28 20.72 13.28 9.10
C GLN A 28 20.40 11.95 9.81
N ASP A 29 19.54 11.96 10.82
CA ASP A 29 19.20 10.74 11.56
C ASP A 29 18.08 9.92 10.88
N VAL A 30 17.34 10.53 9.94
CA VAL A 30 16.36 9.80 9.14
C VAL A 30 17.09 8.91 8.13
N LEU A 31 16.84 7.60 8.22
CA LEU A 31 17.40 6.61 7.30
C LEU A 31 16.56 6.52 6.03
N TYR A 32 17.20 6.21 4.90
CA TYR A 32 16.46 6.05 3.63
C TYR A 32 15.57 4.81 3.66
N GLU A 33 15.96 3.80 4.42
CA GLU A 33 15.23 2.58 4.69
C GLU A 33 13.85 2.88 5.30
N ASP A 34 13.76 3.84 6.22
CA ASP A 34 12.48 4.26 6.81
C ASP A 34 11.58 4.95 5.78
N LEU A 35 12.17 5.74 4.89
CA LEU A 35 11.43 6.38 3.78
C LEU A 35 10.94 5.33 2.78
N CYS A 36 11.73 4.30 2.50
CA CYS A 36 11.34 3.17 1.67
C CYS A 36 10.25 2.30 2.33
N PHE A 37 10.33 2.07 3.64
CA PHE A 37 9.27 1.43 4.42
C PHE A 37 7.97 2.24 4.33
N ASP A 38 8.04 3.57 4.48
CA ASP A 38 6.87 4.43 4.31
C ASP A 38 6.29 4.36 2.88
N ALA A 39 7.14 4.31 1.84
CA ALA A 39 6.68 4.12 0.46
C ALA A 39 5.98 2.75 0.26
N GLN A 40 6.57 1.67 0.79
CA GLN A 40 5.98 0.33 0.77
C GLN A 40 4.60 0.35 1.45
N GLN A 41 4.52 0.94 2.63
CA GLN A 41 3.31 1.00 3.43
C GLN A 41 2.20 1.84 2.79
N CYS A 42 2.56 2.89 2.05
CA CYS A 42 1.61 3.65 1.24
C CYS A 42 0.93 2.74 0.21
N VAL A 43 1.73 1.97 -0.55
CA VAL A 43 1.20 1.05 -1.57
C VAL A 43 0.30 0.00 -0.92
N GLU A 44 0.81 -0.70 0.09
CA GLU A 44 0.06 -1.77 0.76
C GLU A 44 -1.30 -1.30 1.29
N LYS A 45 -1.32 -0.18 2.01
CA LYS A 45 -2.55 0.38 2.60
C LYS A 45 -3.54 0.82 1.52
N SER A 46 -3.04 1.32 0.39
CA SER A 46 -3.89 1.69 -0.75
C SER A 46 -4.54 0.46 -1.38
N LEU A 47 -3.78 -0.63 -1.57
CA LEU A 47 -4.30 -1.90 -2.10
C LEU A 47 -5.27 -2.57 -1.12
N LYS A 48 -4.98 -2.56 0.18
CA LYS A 48 -5.91 -3.05 1.22
C LYS A 48 -7.20 -2.25 1.25
N SER A 49 -7.14 -0.92 1.09
CA SER A 49 -8.34 -0.09 0.96
C SER A 49 -9.23 -0.54 -0.21
N LEU A 50 -8.62 -0.79 -1.38
CA LEU A 50 -9.34 -1.31 -2.54
C LEU A 50 -9.97 -2.68 -2.25
N LEU A 51 -9.23 -3.62 -1.65
CA LEU A 51 -9.76 -4.93 -1.28
C LEU A 51 -10.93 -4.85 -0.29
N VAL A 52 -10.86 -3.98 0.72
CA VAL A 52 -11.99 -3.70 1.63
C VAL A 52 -13.20 -3.18 0.85
N SER A 53 -12.99 -2.29 -0.13
CA SER A 53 -14.09 -1.75 -0.95
C SER A 53 -14.76 -2.80 -1.84
N LEU A 54 -14.03 -3.89 -2.13
CA LEU A 54 -14.48 -5.05 -2.90
C LEU A 54 -15.03 -6.18 -2.02
N ASP A 55 -15.06 -6.01 -0.69
CA ASP A 55 -15.45 -7.03 0.28
C ASP A 55 -14.57 -8.31 0.18
N VAL A 56 -13.28 -8.12 -0.11
CA VAL A 56 -12.29 -9.21 -0.22
C VAL A 56 -11.35 -9.22 0.97
N GLU A 57 -11.33 -10.33 1.68
CA GLU A 57 -10.37 -10.57 2.75
C GLU A 57 -8.95 -10.75 2.21
N PHE A 58 -7.97 -10.34 3.01
CA PHE A 58 -6.55 -10.45 2.67
C PHE A 58 -5.74 -10.92 3.88
N PRO A 59 -4.62 -11.61 3.65
CA PRO A 59 -3.76 -12.05 4.75
C PRO A 59 -3.05 -10.87 5.40
N TRP A 60 -2.70 -11.02 6.68
CA TRP A 60 -1.89 -10.06 7.45
C TRP A 60 -0.39 -10.17 7.14
N LYS A 61 -0.03 -10.53 5.91
CA LYS A 61 1.36 -10.55 5.42
C LYS A 61 1.60 -9.32 4.55
N HIS A 62 2.74 -8.66 4.74
CA HIS A 62 3.11 -7.42 4.04
C HIS A 62 3.67 -7.69 2.64
N ASP A 63 2.87 -8.29 1.75
CA ASP A 63 3.30 -8.71 0.42
C ASP A 63 2.44 -8.08 -0.68
N ILE A 64 3.05 -7.25 -1.53
CA ILE A 64 2.36 -6.49 -2.58
C ILE A 64 1.93 -7.41 -3.73
N ASP A 65 2.72 -8.45 -4.05
CA ASP A 65 2.40 -9.39 -5.11
C ASP A 65 1.15 -10.22 -4.76
N VAL A 66 1.06 -10.64 -3.49
CA VAL A 66 -0.14 -11.30 -2.96
C VAL A 66 -1.38 -10.40 -3.08
N LEU A 67 -1.26 -9.11 -2.74
CA LEU A 67 -2.39 -8.16 -2.85
C LEU A 67 -2.79 -7.92 -4.31
N PHE A 68 -1.83 -7.78 -5.23
CA PHE A 68 -2.12 -7.71 -6.67
C PHE A 68 -2.82 -8.96 -7.18
N GLY A 69 -2.40 -10.14 -6.73
CA GLY A 69 -3.06 -11.41 -7.04
C GLY A 69 -4.52 -11.44 -6.59
N LEU A 70 -4.82 -10.95 -5.39
CA LEU A 70 -6.20 -10.85 -4.88
C LEU A 70 -7.04 -9.87 -5.69
N ILE A 71 -6.52 -8.67 -5.98
CA ILE A 71 -7.23 -7.65 -6.77
C ILE A 71 -7.53 -8.18 -8.19
N SER A 72 -6.57 -8.87 -8.79
CA SER A 72 -6.73 -9.49 -10.11
C SER A 72 -7.82 -10.56 -10.12
N LYS A 73 -7.90 -11.39 -9.07
CA LYS A 73 -8.97 -12.38 -8.90
C LYS A 73 -10.34 -11.75 -8.72
N SER A 74 -10.42 -10.53 -8.19
CA SER A 74 -11.66 -9.75 -8.10
C SER A 74 -12.09 -9.12 -9.43
N GLY A 75 -11.38 -9.39 -10.54
CA GLY A 75 -11.73 -8.91 -11.88
C GLY A 75 -11.14 -7.54 -12.23
N ILE A 76 -10.31 -6.95 -11.37
CA ILE A 76 -9.63 -5.68 -11.65
C ILE A 76 -8.26 -5.97 -12.26
N LYS A 77 -8.04 -5.51 -13.50
CA LYS A 77 -6.72 -5.58 -14.14
C LYS A 77 -5.75 -4.60 -13.48
N ILE A 78 -4.60 -5.10 -13.02
CA ILE A 78 -3.49 -4.25 -12.57
C ILE A 78 -2.73 -3.73 -13.80
N PRO A 79 -2.61 -2.39 -13.96
CA PRO A 79 -1.75 -1.78 -14.96
C PRO A 79 -0.29 -2.28 -14.89
N ASP A 80 0.35 -2.46 -16.05
CA ASP A 80 1.69 -3.06 -16.12
C ASP A 80 2.77 -2.21 -15.45
N ASP A 81 2.64 -0.88 -15.48
CA ASP A 81 3.51 0.08 -14.81
C ASP A 81 3.48 -0.08 -13.28
N LEU A 82 2.31 -0.43 -12.71
CA LEU A 82 2.17 -0.68 -11.27
C LEU A 82 2.82 -1.99 -10.81
N LYS A 83 3.07 -2.95 -11.70
CA LYS A 83 3.71 -4.23 -11.33
C LYS A 83 5.11 -4.03 -10.74
N SER A 84 5.79 -2.96 -11.14
CA SER A 84 7.10 -2.58 -10.58
C SER A 84 7.06 -2.34 -9.05
N ALA A 85 5.90 -2.00 -8.49
CA ALA A 85 5.73 -1.74 -7.06
C ALA A 85 6.02 -2.95 -6.17
N VAL A 86 6.01 -4.18 -6.72
CA VAL A 86 6.40 -5.40 -5.99
C VAL A 86 7.82 -5.31 -5.42
N ILE A 87 8.72 -4.54 -6.05
CA ILE A 87 10.07 -4.31 -5.52
C ILE A 87 10.06 -3.69 -4.10
N LEU A 88 8.98 -3.00 -3.73
CA LEU A 88 8.86 -2.35 -2.43
C LEU A 88 8.67 -3.35 -1.29
N THR A 89 8.22 -4.57 -1.56
CA THR A 89 8.01 -5.62 -0.53
C THR A 89 9.26 -5.93 0.28
N ARG A 90 10.46 -5.70 -0.27
CA ARG A 90 11.73 -5.90 0.48
C ARG A 90 11.95 -4.90 1.62
N TYR A 91 11.17 -3.83 1.68
CA TYR A 91 11.27 -2.80 2.71
C TYR A 91 10.19 -2.94 3.79
N ALA A 92 9.47 -4.08 3.83
CA ALA A 92 8.47 -4.39 4.85
C ALA A 92 9.05 -5.22 6.00
#